data_AF-A0A5K3FZJ6-F1
#
_entry.id   AF-A0A5K3FZJ6-F1
#
_cell.length_a   1.000
_cell.length_b   1.000
_cell.length_c   1.000
_cell.angle_alpha   90.00
_cell.angle_beta   90.00
_cell.angle_gamma   90.00
#
_symmetry.space_group_name_H-M   'P 1'
#
loop_
_entity.id
_entity.type
_entity.pdbx_description
1 polymer ?
#
loop_
_entity_poly.entity_id
_entity_poly.type
_entity_poly.pdbx_seq_one_letter_code
_entity_poly.pdbx_strand_id
1 'polypeptide(L)'
;MPNVHKYVEHLSDLRRRVAYTGRELLELSRKWQSFSSKPPSNCDVVVTFVRHTTDEQIDWISGRLRARIPELLFTRTFHSSTQRHALYLTCAFKE
;
A
#
# COMPACT_ATOMS: atom_id res chain seq x y z
N MET A 1 54.25 16.46 -3.44
CA MET A 1 53.48 15.19 -3.43
C MET A 1 52.08 15.49 -2.92
N PRO A 2 51.00 15.11 -3.64
CA PRO A 2 49.64 15.41 -3.20
C PRO A 2 49.33 14.65 -1.91
N ASN A 3 48.61 15.33 -1.01
CA ASN A 3 48.43 14.94 0.38
C ASN A 3 47.49 13.71 0.49
N VAL A 4 48.09 12.52 0.55
CA VAL A 4 47.41 11.21 0.62
C VAL A 4 46.37 11.14 1.74
N HIS A 5 46.59 11.85 2.85
CA HIS A 5 45.66 11.92 3.97
C HIS A 5 44.31 12.53 3.58
N LYS A 6 44.33 13.60 2.77
CA LYS A 6 43.11 14.29 2.31
C LYS A 6 42.23 13.39 1.43
N TYR A 7 42.85 12.49 0.66
CA TYR A 7 42.12 11.55 -0.19
C TYR A 7 41.49 10.42 0.62
N VAL A 8 42.17 9.93 1.66
CA VAL A 8 41.65 8.88 2.55
C VAL A 8 40.45 9.41 3.36
N GLU A 9 40.52 10.65 3.85
CA GLU A 9 39.38 11.30 4.51
C GLU A 9 38.20 11.51 3.56
N HIS A 10 38.46 11.95 2.33
CA HIS A 10 37.40 12.14 1.34
C HIS A 10 36.71 10.82 0.95
N LEU A 11 37.49 9.74 0.76
CA LEU A 11 36.96 8.41 0.45
C LEU A 11 36.18 7.80 1.61
N SER A 12 36.59 8.06 2.85
CA SER A 12 35.86 7.60 4.03
C SER A 12 34.55 8.38 4.26
N ASP A 13 34.51 9.68 3.95
CA ASP A 13 33.27 10.47 3.94
C ASP A 13 32.31 10.01 2.82
N LEU A 14 32.85 9.76 1.61
CA LEU A 14 32.05 9.21 0.51
C LEU A 14 31.49 7.84 0.88
N ARG A 15 32.30 6.95 1.46
CA ARG A 15 31.87 5.63 1.93
C ARG A 15 30.83 5.74 3.04
N ARG A 16 30.90 6.75 3.91
CA ARG A 16 29.88 7.00 4.95
C ARG A 16 28.56 7.46 4.32
N ARG A 17 28.60 8.36 3.33
CA ARG A 17 27.42 8.81 2.57
C ARG A 17 26.80 7.72 1.69
N VAL A 18 27.60 6.78 1.19
CA VAL A 18 27.15 5.65 0.36
C VAL A 18 26.80 4.41 1.20
N ALA A 19 27.30 4.28 2.42
CA ALA A 19 26.84 3.24 3.36
C ALA A 19 25.43 3.52 3.93
N TYR A 20 24.94 4.76 3.77
CA TYR A 20 23.54 5.14 4.00
C TYR A 20 22.54 4.49 3.01
N THR A 21 23.01 3.86 1.93
CA THR A 21 22.16 3.51 0.78
C THR A 21 21.74 2.04 0.64
N GLY A 22 21.63 1.29 1.75
CA GLY A 22 21.11 -0.08 1.72
C GLY A 22 19.79 -0.21 2.47
N ARG A 23 19.88 -0.15 3.80
CA ARG A 23 18.72 -0.30 4.69
C ARG A 23 17.70 0.81 4.51
N GLU A 24 18.13 2.06 4.43
CA GLU A 24 17.20 3.18 4.24
C GLU A 24 16.53 3.14 2.87
N LEU A 25 17.25 2.77 1.79
CA LEU A 25 16.62 2.58 0.48
C LEU A 25 15.62 1.42 0.48
N LEU A 26 15.93 0.33 1.19
CA LEU A 26 15.00 -0.80 1.36
C LEU A 26 13.80 -0.43 2.24
N GLU A 27 13.99 0.38 3.28
CA GLU A 27 12.92 0.89 4.13
C GLU A 27 12.03 1.89 3.39
N LEU A 28 12.63 2.77 2.59
CA LEU A 28 11.91 3.67 1.70
C LEU A 28 11.15 2.84 0.67
N SER A 29 11.78 1.90 -0.03
CA SER A 29 11.11 1.02 -0.99
C SER A 29 9.97 0.22 -0.35
N ARG A 30 10.17 -0.32 0.85
CA ARG A 30 9.14 -1.02 1.63
C ARG A 30 8.02 -0.08 2.06
N LYS A 31 8.34 1.15 2.46
CA LYS A 31 7.36 2.22 2.71
C LYS A 31 6.59 2.54 1.44
N TRP A 32 7.24 2.75 0.31
CA TRP A 32 6.62 2.98 -1.01
C TRP A 32 5.75 1.80 -1.45
N GLN A 33 6.14 0.56 -1.17
CA GLN A 33 5.32 -0.63 -1.38
C GLN A 33 4.13 -0.69 -0.43
N SER A 34 4.26 -0.23 0.81
CA SER A 34 3.15 -0.15 1.77
C SER A 34 2.20 1.03 1.50
N PHE A 35 2.71 2.12 0.91
CA PHE A 35 1.94 3.27 0.43
C PHE A 35 1.34 3.00 -0.95
N SER A 36 1.89 2.06 -1.70
CA SER A 36 1.22 1.42 -2.82
C SER A 36 0.08 0.62 -2.22
N SER A 37 -1.05 1.31 -2.08
CA SER A 37 -2.37 0.74 -1.87
C SER A 37 -2.74 -0.12 -3.07
N LYS A 38 -1.89 -1.11 -3.42
CA LYS A 38 -2.12 -2.01 -4.52
C LYS A 38 -3.40 -2.72 -4.12
N PRO A 39 -4.50 -2.43 -4.82
CA PRO A 39 -5.73 -3.15 -4.58
C PRO A 39 -5.46 -4.65 -4.64
N PRO A 40 -6.28 -5.49 -4.00
CA PRO A 40 -6.26 -6.92 -4.33
C PRO A 40 -6.24 -7.05 -5.86
N SER A 41 -5.18 -7.68 -6.40
CA SER A 41 -4.89 -7.71 -7.85
C SER A 41 -5.91 -8.51 -8.67
N ASN A 42 -6.89 -9.08 -7.98
CA ASN A 42 -7.88 -10.03 -8.40
C ASN A 42 -9.24 -9.55 -7.90
N CYS A 43 -9.62 -8.33 -8.28
CA CYS A 43 -10.97 -7.81 -8.10
C CYS A 43 -11.59 -7.52 -9.47
N ASP A 44 -12.85 -7.90 -9.64
CA ASP A 44 -13.59 -7.68 -10.88
C ASP A 44 -14.25 -6.30 -10.87
N VAL A 45 -14.70 -5.85 -9.69
CA VAL A 45 -15.42 -4.59 -9.50
C VAL A 45 -14.90 -3.86 -8.27
N VAL A 46 -14.82 -2.52 -8.37
CA VAL A 46 -14.51 -1.65 -7.24
C VAL A 46 -15.67 -0.69 -7.02
N VAL A 47 -16.20 -0.70 -5.80
CA VAL A 47 -17.20 0.27 -5.34
C VAL A 47 -16.51 1.29 -4.45
N THR A 48 -16.53 2.56 -4.84
CA THR A 48 -15.96 3.65 -4.04
C THR A 48 -17.07 4.42 -3.35
N PHE A 49 -16.81 4.81 -2.10
CA PHE A 49 -17.76 5.56 -1.28
C PHE A 49 -17.39 7.04 -1.22
N VAL A 50 -18.36 7.89 -0.89
CA VAL A 50 -18.11 9.31 -0.64
C VAL A 50 -17.32 9.48 0.66
N ARG A 51 -16.64 10.62 0.83
CA ARG A 51 -15.69 10.85 1.95
C ARG A 51 -16.29 10.72 3.35
N HIS A 52 -17.60 10.93 3.47
CA HIS A 52 -18.30 10.96 4.75
C HIS A 52 -19.16 9.72 5.00
N THR A 53 -18.99 8.67 4.19
CA THR A 53 -19.65 7.40 4.45
C THR A 53 -19.07 6.78 5.71
N THR A 54 -19.94 6.44 6.66
CA THR A 54 -19.52 5.86 7.94
C THR A 54 -19.23 4.37 7.80
N ASP A 55 -18.40 3.86 8.71
CA ASP A 55 -18.09 2.44 8.81
C ASP A 55 -19.36 1.58 8.91
N GLU A 56 -20.34 2.03 9.69
CA GLU A 56 -21.64 1.37 9.87
C GLU A 56 -22.43 1.25 8.57
N GLN A 57 -22.40 2.29 7.71
CA GLN A 57 -23.06 2.25 6.41
C GLN A 57 -22.39 1.24 5.47
N ILE A 58 -21.06 1.15 5.52
CA ILE A 58 -20.29 0.21 4.71
C ILE A 58 -20.52 -1.21 5.20
N ASP A 59 -20.54 -1.42 6.51
CA ASP A 59 -20.78 -2.72 7.10
C ASP A 59 -22.21 -3.19 6.84
N TRP A 60 -23.19 -2.28 6.86
CA TRP A 60 -24.58 -2.57 6.46
C TRP A 60 -24.68 -3.06 5.03
N ILE A 61 -24.11 -2.34 4.05
CA ILE A 61 -24.19 -2.77 2.64
C ILE A 61 -23.40 -4.06 2.41
N SER A 62 -22.24 -4.21 3.06
CA SER A 62 -21.41 -5.42 2.99
C SER A 62 -22.15 -6.64 3.52
N GLY A 63 -22.83 -6.50 4.66
CA GLY A 63 -23.68 -7.56 5.24
C GLY A 63 -24.84 -7.94 4.32
N ARG A 64 -25.47 -6.95 3.67
CA ARG A 64 -26.55 -7.20 2.70
C ARG A 64 -26.06 -7.91 1.44
N LEU A 65 -24.89 -7.55 0.93
CA LEU A 65 -24.26 -8.22 -0.21
C LEU A 65 -23.92 -9.67 0.13
N ARG A 66 -23.29 -9.91 1.29
CA ARG A 66 -22.94 -11.26 1.75
C ARG A 66 -24.17 -12.16 1.94
N ALA A 67 -25.25 -11.61 2.48
CA ALA A 67 -26.50 -12.37 2.69
C ALA A 67 -27.21 -12.73 1.39
N ARG A 68 -27.08 -11.90 0.34
CA ARG A 68 -27.71 -12.13 -0.97
C ARG A 68 -26.87 -12.99 -1.90
N ILE A 69 -25.55 -12.83 -1.85
CA ILE A 69 -24.61 -13.49 -2.76
C ILE A 69 -23.47 -14.08 -1.92
N PRO A 70 -23.65 -15.30 -1.37
CA PRO A 70 -22.66 -15.92 -0.50
C PRO A 70 -21.31 -16.18 -1.19
N GLU A 71 -21.31 -16.36 -2.51
CA GLU A 71 -20.11 -16.57 -3.34
C GLU A 71 -19.33 -15.28 -3.64
N LEU A 72 -19.90 -14.11 -3.28
CA LEU A 72 -19.26 -12.82 -3.48
C LEU A 72 -18.24 -12.58 -2.38
N LEU A 73 -16.97 -12.57 -2.78
CA LEU A 73 -15.86 -12.20 -1.93
C LEU A 73 -15.66 -10.68 -2.01
N PHE A 74 -15.41 -10.05 -0.87
CA PHE A 74 -15.11 -8.63 -0.83
C PHE A 74 -14.02 -8.27 0.17
N THR A 75 -13.22 -7.27 -0.18
CA THR A 75 -12.21 -6.67 0.69
C THR A 75 -12.54 -5.20 0.89
N ARG A 76 -12.69 -4.80 2.16
CA ARG A 76 -12.83 -3.40 2.55
C ARG A 76 -11.47 -2.75 2.68
N THR A 77 -11.31 -1.56 2.10
CA THR A 77 -10.07 -0.78 2.19
C THR A 77 -10.39 0.68 2.41
N PHE A 78 -9.56 1.35 3.22
CA PHE A 78 -9.59 2.79 3.38
C PHE A 78 -8.42 3.42 2.64
N HIS A 79 -8.71 4.35 1.74
CA HIS A 79 -7.73 5.09 0.97
C HIS A 79 -7.41 6.40 1.66
N SER A 80 -6.31 6.44 2.42
CA SER A 80 -5.88 7.61 3.19
C SER A 80 -5.63 8.86 2.31
N SER A 81 -5.15 8.68 1.08
CA SER A 81 -4.91 9.80 0.15
C SER A 81 -6.19 10.51 -0.30
N THR A 82 -7.30 9.78 -0.42
CA THR A 82 -8.59 10.34 -0.87
C THR A 82 -9.60 10.48 0.26
N GLN A 83 -9.29 9.94 1.44
CA GLN A 83 -10.16 9.85 2.62
C GLN A 83 -11.49 9.17 2.26
N ARG A 84 -11.42 8.05 1.53
CA ARG A 84 -12.60 7.30 1.06
C ARG A 84 -12.43 5.82 1.35
N HIS A 85 -13.54 5.17 1.63
CA HIS A 85 -13.59 3.72 1.62
C HIS A 85 -13.80 3.19 0.21
N ALA A 86 -13.36 1.95 -0.02
CA ALA A 86 -13.68 1.16 -1.19
C ALA A 86 -13.97 -0.28 -0.79
N LEU A 87 -14.87 -0.92 -1.53
CA LEU A 87 -15.08 -2.36 -1.53
C LEU A 87 -14.57 -2.92 -2.84
N TYR A 88 -13.59 -3.81 -2.74
CA TYR A 88 -13.07 -4.60 -3.85
C TYR A 88 -13.83 -5.92 -3.90
N LEU A 89 -14.53 -6.17 -4.99
CA LEU A 89 -15.45 -7.29 -5.15
C LEU A 89 -14.88 -8.30 -6.17
N THR A 90 -15.05 -9.58 -5.88
CA THR A 90 -14.83 -10.67 -6.84
C THR A 90 -15.75 -11.84 -6.53
N CYS A 91 -16.10 -12.64 -7.52
CA CYS A 91 -16.89 -13.84 -7.31
C CYS A 91 -15.99 -15.08 -7.31
N ALA A 92 -16.18 -15.96 -6.33
CA ALA A 92 -15.66 -17.31 -6.44
C ALA A 92 -16.55 -18.08 -7.42
N PHE A 93 -15.99 -18.57 -8.52
CA PHE A 93 -16.69 -19.57 -9.34
C PHE A 93 -16.66 -20.89 -8.59
N LYS A 94 -17.82 -21.40 -8.18
CA LYS A 94 -17.97 -22.80 -7.78
C LYS A 94 -18.42 -23.58 -9.01
N GLU A 95 -17.57 -24.49 -9.46
CA GLU A 95 -17.95 -25.60 -10.35
C GLU A 95 -18.94 -26.54 -9.66
#